data_AF-A0A523I6B4-F1
#
_entry.id   AF-A0A523I6B4-F1
#
_cell.length_a   1.000
_cell.length_b   1.000
_cell.length_c   1.000
_cell.angle_alpha   90.00
_cell.angle_beta   90.00
_cell.angle_gamma   90.00
#
_symmetry.space_group_name_H-M   'P 1'
#
loop_
_entity.id
_entity.type
_entity.pdbx_description
1 polymer ?
#
loop_
_entity_poly.entity_id
_entity_poly.type
_entity_poly.pdbx_seq_one_letter_code
_entity_poly.pdbx_strand_id
1 'polypeptide(L)' 'MVLFGLFLGDDLVSHAGYIVGFKSHFIVDREKELLIAVFSNITTNNPKRISTGLLEILDSSSS' A
#
# COMPACT_ATOMS: atom_id res chain seq x y z
N MET A 1 -6.56 -14.52 -12.19
CA MET A 1 -5.53 -15.44 -11.65
C MET A 1 -4.98 -14.80 -10.39
N VAL A 2 -5.29 -15.35 -9.21
CA VAL A 2 -4.89 -14.79 -7.92
C VAL A 2 -3.55 -15.44 -7.53
N LEU A 3 -2.47 -14.67 -7.59
CA LEU A 3 -1.18 -15.04 -7.00
C LEU A 3 -1.01 -14.19 -5.73
N PHE A 4 -0.92 -14.85 -4.57
CA PHE A 4 -0.55 -14.30 -3.26
C PHE A 4 -0.63 -12.77 -3.09
N GLY A 5 -1.85 -12.26 -2.84
CA GLY A 5 -2.05 -10.89 -2.38
C GLY A 5 -1.87 -9.79 -3.43
N LEU A 6 -1.70 -10.13 -4.71
CA LEU A 6 -1.76 -9.18 -5.80
C LEU A 6 -3.22 -8.89 -6.14
N PHE A 7 -3.73 -7.72 -5.75
CA PHE A 7 -4.95 -7.16 -6.34
C PHE A 7 -4.55 -6.38 -7.59
N LEU A 8 -5.20 -6.67 -8.70
CA LEU A 8 -5.04 -5.98 -9.98
C LEU A 8 -6.43 -5.48 -10.39
N GLY A 9 -6.68 -4.20 -10.24
CA GLY A 9 -7.92 -3.54 -10.65
C GLY A 9 -7.62 -2.08 -10.94
N ASP A 10 -8.11 -1.58 -12.06
CA ASP A 10 -8.03 -0.18 -12.51
C ASP A 10 -6.68 0.50 -12.20
N ASP A 11 -5.59 -0.05 -12.76
CA ASP A 11 -4.20 0.44 -12.62
C ASP A 11 -3.54 0.41 -11.22
N LEU A 12 -4.24 -0.10 -10.21
CA LEU A 12 -3.68 -0.26 -8.87
C LEU A 12 -2.95 -1.60 -8.71
N VAL A 13 -1.70 -1.55 -8.27
CA VAL A 13 -0.91 -2.73 -7.87
C VAL A 13 -0.62 -2.67 -6.37
N SER A 14 -1.09 -3.68 -5.62
CA SER A 14 -0.86 -3.82 -4.18
C SER A 14 -0.26 -5.17 -3.84
N HIS A 15 0.70 -5.20 -2.91
CA HIS A 15 1.34 -6.43 -2.41
C HIS A 15 1.57 -6.35 -0.90
N ALA A 16 1.26 -7.44 -0.19
CA ALA A 16 1.53 -7.59 1.24
C ALA A 16 2.72 -8.53 1.46
N GLY A 17 3.77 -8.04 2.13
CA GLY A 17 4.96 -8.82 2.48
C GLY A 17 5.03 -9.12 3.98
N TYR A 18 5.44 -10.34 4.32
CA TYR A 18 5.74 -10.77 5.69
C TYR A 18 7.20 -11.24 5.75
N ILE A 19 8.09 -10.38 6.25
CA ILE A 19 9.47 -10.75 6.63
C ILE A 19 9.41 -10.95 8.15
N VAL A 20 10.07 -11.96 8.72
CA VAL A 20 9.94 -12.30 10.16
C VAL A 20 10.08 -11.04 11.04
N GLY A 21 8.98 -10.66 11.72
CA GLY A 21 8.91 -9.47 12.58
C GLY A 21 8.44 -8.17 11.92
N PHE A 22 8.18 -8.16 10.60
CA PHE A 22 7.78 -6.97 9.84
C PHE A 22 6.53 -7.24 8.98
N LYS A 23 5.64 -6.25 8.94
CA LYS A 23 4.53 -6.16 7.99
C LYS A 23 4.81 -5.02 7.03
N SER A 24 4.55 -5.23 5.74
CA SER A 24 4.63 -4.18 4.74
C SER A 24 3.39 -4.11 3.85
N HIS A 25 3.16 -2.93 3.27
CA HIS A 25 2.16 -2.72 2.24
C HIS A 25 2.62 -1.64 1.26
N PHE A 26 2.35 -1.88 -0.03
CA PHE A 26 2.72 -0.99 -1.12
C PHE A 26 1.48 -0.58 -1.89
N ILE A 27 1.45 0.69 -2.31
CA ILE A 27 0.48 1.24 -3.26
C ILE A 27 1.27 1.90 -4.38
N VAL A 28 0.98 1.53 -5.61
CA VAL A 28 1.50 2.19 -6.81
C VAL A 28 0.30 2.77 -7.57
N ASP A 29 0.31 4.09 -7.76
CA ASP A 29 -0.62 4.82 -8.63
C ASP A 29 0.20 5.35 -9.81
N ARG A 30 -0.04 4.77 -10.99
CA ARG A 30 0.73 5.10 -12.20
C ARG A 30 0.28 6.41 -12.85
N GLU A 31 -0.97 6.80 -12.68
CA GLU A 31 -1.48 8.04 -13.24
C GLU A 31 -0.89 9.25 -12.52
N LYS A 32 -0.72 9.14 -11.21
CA LYS A 32 -0.11 10.19 -10.38
C LYS A 32 1.41 10.07 -10.21
N GLU A 33 2.05 9.12 -10.90
CA GLU A 33 3.46 8.77 -10.72
C GLU A 33 3.85 8.60 -9.23
N LEU A 34 2.95 7.99 -8.44
CA LEU A 34 3.03 7.93 -6.98
C LEU A 34 3.32 6.51 -6.49
N LEU A 35 4.30 6.38 -5.59
CA LEU A 35 4.61 5.16 -4.85
C LEU A 35 4.51 5.42 -3.34
N ILE A 36 3.65 4.67 -2.66
CA ILE A 36 3.57 4.63 -1.20
C ILE A 36 4.08 3.27 -0.71
N ALA A 37 5.12 3.28 0.11
CA ALA A 37 5.69 2.09 0.71
C ALA A 37 5.70 2.21 2.24
N VAL A 38 4.95 1.34 2.93
CA VAL A 38 4.89 1.32 4.39
C VAL A 38 5.52 0.04 4.92
N PHE A 39 6.48 0.20 5.83
CA PHE A 39 7.13 -0.89 6.56
C PHE A 39 6.90 -0.69 8.05
N SER A 40 6.52 -1.75 8.76
CA SER A 40 6.38 -1.69 10.22
C SER A 40 6.83 -2.97 10.88
N ASN A 41 7.67 -2.85 11.91
CA ASN A 41 8.05 -3.94 12.81
C ASN A 41 7.11 -4.09 14.02
N ILE A 42 6.09 -3.23 14.12
CA ILE A 42 5.12 -3.25 15.21
C ILE A 42 3.96 -4.13 14.76
N THR A 43 3.74 -5.25 15.43
CA THR A 43 2.74 -6.26 15.03
C THR A 43 1.30 -5.76 15.12
N THR A 44 1.02 -4.75 15.96
CA THR A 44 -0.29 -4.09 16.09
C THR A 44 -0.55 -3.06 15.00
N ASN A 45 0.49 -2.55 14.33
CA ASN A 45 0.30 -1.64 13.21
C ASN A 45 -0.28 -2.39 12.01
N ASN A 46 -1.09 -1.67 11.24
CA ASN A 46 -1.66 -2.16 10.00
C ASN A 46 -1.14 -1.30 8.83
N PRO A 47 -0.02 -1.72 8.19
CA PRO A 47 0.57 -0.99 7.06
C PRO A 47 -0.41 -0.66 5.95
N LYS A 48 -1.42 -1.53 5.70
CA LYS A 48 -2.48 -1.28 4.72
C LYS A 48 -3.31 -0.05 5.10
N ARG A 49 -3.80 0.04 6.35
CA ARG A 49 -4.56 1.21 6.82
C ARG A 49 -3.74 2.49 6.73
N ILE A 50 -2.45 2.43 7.08
CA ILE A 50 -1.54 3.57 7.00
C ILE A 50 -1.37 4.01 5.55
N SER A 51 -1.03 3.09 4.64
CA SER A 51 -0.84 3.44 3.23
C SER A 51 -2.11 3.97 2.56
N THR A 52 -3.29 3.44 2.90
CA THR A 52 -4.56 3.93 2.37
C THR A 52 -4.85 5.34 2.88
N GLY A 53 -4.65 5.61 4.18
CA GLY A 53 -4.82 6.97 4.71
C GLY A 53 -3.84 7.98 4.10
N LEU A 54 -2.61 7.56 3.80
CA LEU A 54 -1.64 8.41 3.07
C LEU A 54 -2.11 8.73 1.64
N LEU A 55 -2.67 7.74 0.94
CA LEU A 55 -3.26 7.96 -0.39
C LEU A 55 -4.41 8.98 -0.33
N GLU A 56 -5.34 8.81 0.63
CA GLU A 56 -6.48 9.73 0.81
C GLU A 56 -6.02 11.17 1.09
N ILE A 57 -4.99 11.35 1.92
CA ILE A 57 -4.41 12.66 2.21
C ILE A 57 -3.82 13.28 0.93
N LEU A 58 -3.03 12.52 0.17
CA LEU A 58 -2.38 13.00 -1.06
C LEU A 58 -3.41 13.36 -2.15
N ASP A 59 -4.48 12.57 -2.27
CA ASP A 59 -5.59 12.84 -3.18
C ASP A 59 -6.33 14.12 -2.78
N SER A 60 -6.58 14.33 -1.49
CA SER A 60 -7.26 15.53 -0.99
C SER A 60 -6.44 16.82 -1.11
N SER A 61 -5.10 16.72 -1.08
CA SER A 61 -4.20 17.87 -1.24
C SER A 61 -4.00 18.33 -2.68
N SER A 62 -4.53 17.58 -3.65
CA SER A 62 -4.42 17.85 -5.08
C SER A 62 -5.64 18.61 -5.64
N SER A 63 -6.56 19.05 -4.76
CA SER A 63 -7.81 19.76 -5.08
C SER A 63 -7.74 21.26 -4.82
#